data_AF-A0A914MI78-F1
#
_entry.id   AF-A0A914MI78-F1
#
_cell.length_a   1.000
_cell.length_b   1.000
_cell.length_c   1.000
_cell.angle_alpha   90.00
_cell.angle_beta   90.00
_cell.angle_gamma   90.00
#
_symmetry.space_group_name_H-M   'P 1'
#
loop_
_entity.id
_entity.type
_entity.pdbx_description
1 polymer ?
#
loop_
_entity_poly.entity_id
_entity_poly.type
_entity_poly.pdbx_seq_one_letter_code
_entity_poly.pdbx_strand_id
1 'polypeptide(L)'
;MIDSYSPDTSNARTNIDNTEFDFSSIGTQPFLKVLEVYFDNLLAPLFTVHYVNDEGEDSGVMFSEQMSKEHNMDILVGRLMDKLFHPEGHPYSYEPGGLASEIVKDTGRLSELTAYHRKYFHLNNMVSKLKLKHYLN
;
A
#
# COMPACT_ATOMS: atom_id res chain seq x y z
N MET A 1 -5.42 11.48 -25.97
CA MET A 1 -4.63 10.47 -25.25
C MET A 1 -5.62 9.34 -24.96
N ILE A 2 -5.47 8.19 -25.60
CA ILE A 2 -6.42 7.08 -25.47
C ILE A 2 -6.05 6.38 -24.16
N ASP A 3 -6.90 6.50 -23.13
CA ASP A 3 -6.85 5.58 -22.00
C ASP A 3 -7.02 4.18 -22.57
N SER A 4 -5.99 3.35 -22.47
CA SER A 4 -6.11 1.91 -22.66
C SER A 4 -7.02 1.38 -21.55
N TYR A 5 -8.33 1.41 -21.79
CA TYR A 5 -9.35 0.96 -20.85
C TYR A 5 -9.27 -0.56 -20.76
N SER A 6 -8.37 -1.07 -19.92
CA SER A 6 -8.43 -2.46 -19.47
C SER A 6 -9.62 -2.56 -18.53
N PRO A 7 -10.65 -3.35 -18.85
CA PRO A 7 -11.83 -3.50 -18.00
C PRO A 7 -11.49 -4.26 -16.70
N ASP A 8 -10.37 -4.99 -16.72
CA ASP A 8 -9.80 -5.68 -15.59
C ASP A 8 -8.63 -4.86 -15.04
N THR A 9 -8.73 -4.45 -13.78
CA THR A 9 -7.71 -3.66 -13.07
C THR A 9 -7.59 -4.17 -11.65
N SER A 10 -6.42 -4.01 -11.05
CA SER A 10 -6.12 -4.45 -9.68
C SER A 10 -5.05 -3.51 -9.13
N ASN A 11 -5.31 -2.86 -7.99
CA ASN A 11 -4.37 -1.94 -7.37
C ASN A 11 -4.56 -1.87 -5.86
N ALA A 12 -3.53 -1.41 -5.16
CA ALA A 12 -3.55 -1.10 -3.74
C ALA A 12 -2.88 0.25 -3.48
N ARG A 13 -3.39 1.02 -2.53
CA ARG A 13 -2.86 2.34 -2.19
C ARG A 13 -2.86 2.54 -0.68
N THR A 14 -1.76 3.08 -0.17
CA THR A 14 -1.64 3.46 1.24
C THR A 14 -1.78 4.97 1.35
N ASN A 15 -2.85 5.41 2.02
CA ASN A 15 -3.03 6.77 2.47
C ASN A 15 -2.51 6.91 3.91
N ILE A 16 -2.56 8.11 4.50
CA ILE A 16 -2.08 8.35 5.86
C ILE A 16 -2.85 7.54 6.91
N ASP A 17 -4.16 7.41 6.75
CA ASP A 17 -5.05 6.85 7.76
C ASP A 17 -5.77 5.57 7.30
N ASN A 18 -5.55 5.14 6.05
CA ASN A 18 -6.20 3.98 5.49
C ASN A 18 -5.36 3.32 4.38
N THR A 19 -5.71 2.07 4.05
CA THR A 19 -5.18 1.36 2.90
C THR A 19 -6.34 0.87 2.06
N GLU A 20 -6.34 1.24 0.78
CA GLU A 20 -7.39 0.95 -0.18
C GLU A 20 -6.94 -0.16 -1.13
N PHE A 21 -7.82 -1.12 -1.38
CA PHE A 21 -7.60 -2.24 -2.29
C PHE A 21 -8.76 -2.26 -3.28
N ASP A 22 -8.45 -2.05 -4.56
CA ASP A 22 -9.45 -1.91 -5.61
C ASP A 22 -9.17 -2.90 -6.74
N PHE A 23 -10.20 -3.61 -7.18
CA PHE A 23 -10.14 -4.38 -8.41
C PHE A 23 -11.46 -4.37 -9.17
N SER A 24 -11.38 -4.61 -10.46
CA SER A 24 -12.53 -4.81 -11.34
C SER A 24 -12.32 -6.02 -12.23
N SER A 25 -13.41 -6.71 -12.56
CA SER A 25 -13.38 -7.78 -13.55
C SER A 25 -14.63 -7.80 -14.41
N ILE A 26 -14.52 -8.24 -15.67
CA ILE A 26 -15.69 -8.60 -16.47
C ILE A 26 -16.25 -9.94 -15.99
N GLY A 27 -17.49 -9.90 -15.50
CA GLY A 27 -18.25 -11.09 -15.11
C GLY A 27 -18.02 -11.53 -13.66
N THR A 28 -19.01 -12.25 -13.13
CA THR A 28 -19.07 -12.62 -11.71
C THR A 28 -18.09 -13.73 -11.34
N GLN A 29 -17.83 -14.68 -12.24
CA GLN A 29 -16.96 -15.82 -11.93
C GLN A 29 -15.48 -15.40 -11.74
N PRO A 30 -14.88 -14.58 -12.63
CA PRO A 30 -13.56 -14.00 -12.37
C PRO A 30 -13.54 -13.12 -11.12
N PHE A 31 -14.61 -12.34 -10.90
CA PHE A 31 -14.72 -11.45 -9.73
C PHE A 31 -14.57 -12.24 -8.42
N LEU A 32 -15.32 -13.33 -8.27
CA LEU A 32 -15.31 -14.14 -7.04
C LEU A 32 -13.95 -14.80 -6.79
N LYS A 33 -13.26 -15.24 -7.85
CA LYS A 33 -11.90 -15.82 -7.74
C LYS A 33 -10.88 -14.79 -7.26
N VAL A 34 -10.92 -13.57 -7.80
CA VAL A 34 -10.02 -12.50 -7.38
C VAL A 34 -10.35 -12.07 -5.95
N LEU A 35 -11.64 -11.99 -5.60
CA LEU A 35 -12.08 -11.63 -4.25
C LEU A 35 -11.54 -12.59 -3.19
N GLU A 36 -11.58 -13.89 -3.45
CA GLU A 36 -11.02 -14.92 -2.57
C GLU A 36 -9.52 -14.69 -2.32
N VAL A 37 -8.73 -14.53 -3.40
CA VAL A 37 -7.29 -14.27 -3.31
C VAL A 37 -6.99 -12.98 -2.54
N TYR A 38 -7.79 -11.93 -2.73
CA TYR A 38 -7.64 -10.67 -2.01
C TYR A 38 -7.84 -10.85 -0.51
N PHE A 39 -8.91 -11.53 -0.08
CA PHE A 39 -9.17 -11.73 1.34
C PHE A 39 -8.12 -12.59 2.02
N ASP A 40 -7.62 -13.64 1.35
CA ASP A 40 -6.55 -14.47 1.88
C ASP A 40 -5.27 -13.65 2.12
N ASN A 41 -4.85 -12.85 1.14
CA ASN A 41 -3.66 -12.01 1.27
C ASN A 41 -3.85 -10.84 2.25
N LEU A 42 -5.07 -10.33 2.41
CA LEU A 42 -5.38 -9.25 3.34
C LEU A 42 -5.50 -9.70 4.79
N LEU A 43 -5.93 -10.94 5.04
CA LEU A 43 -6.17 -11.44 6.40
C LEU A 43 -5.05 -12.35 6.89
N ALA A 44 -4.30 -12.98 5.97
CA ALA A 44 -3.21 -13.89 6.27
C ALA A 44 -1.99 -13.67 5.35
N PRO A 45 -1.37 -12.48 5.37
CA PRO A 45 -0.24 -12.16 4.51
C PRO A 45 1.03 -12.94 4.86
N LEU A 46 1.88 -13.11 3.86
CA LEU A 46 3.30 -13.40 4.03
C LEU A 46 4.09 -12.10 3.92
N PHE A 47 4.86 -11.76 4.95
CA PHE A 47 5.59 -10.49 5.00
C PHE A 47 7.04 -10.63 4.51
N THR A 48 7.36 -9.89 3.44
CA THR A 48 8.75 -9.63 3.01
C THR A 48 8.83 -8.17 2.57
N VAL A 49 9.53 -7.33 3.34
CA VAL A 49 9.57 -5.87 3.11
C VAL A 49 10.90 -5.42 2.49
N HIS A 50 12.00 -6.01 2.96
CA HIS A 50 13.36 -5.68 2.56
C HIS A 50 14.27 -6.91 2.72
N TYR A 51 15.25 -7.05 1.82
CA TYR A 51 16.32 -8.04 1.91
C TYR A 51 17.60 -7.48 1.28
N VAL A 52 18.75 -8.01 1.72
CA VAL A 52 20.03 -7.71 1.06
C VAL A 52 20.23 -8.69 -0.09
N ASN A 53 20.53 -8.19 -1.28
CA ASN A 53 20.74 -9.02 -2.47
C ASN A 53 22.11 -9.75 -2.42
N ASP A 54 22.37 -10.61 -3.42
CA ASP A 54 23.63 -11.38 -3.50
C ASP A 54 24.88 -10.51 -3.72
N GLU A 55 24.71 -9.22 -4.06
CA GLU A 55 25.76 -8.23 -4.25
C GLU A 55 26.02 -7.40 -2.98
N GLY A 56 25.26 -7.62 -1.92
CA GLY A 56 25.39 -6.91 -0.64
C GLY A 56 24.63 -5.57 -0.60
N GLU A 57 23.71 -5.33 -1.52
CA GLU A 57 22.93 -4.10 -1.61
C GLU A 57 21.53 -4.24 -0.99
N ASP A 58 21.04 -3.17 -0.37
CA ASP A 58 19.68 -3.05 0.16
C ASP A 58 18.66 -3.15 -0.99
N SER A 59 17.72 -4.09 -0.89
CA SER A 59 16.74 -4.38 -1.93
C SER A 59 15.34 -4.64 -1.38
N GLY A 60 14.34 -4.36 -2.20
CA GLY A 60 12.94 -4.49 -1.85
C GLY A 60 12.09 -3.51 -2.63
N VAL A 61 10.90 -3.93 -3.04
CA VAL A 61 10.02 -3.11 -3.89
C VAL A 61 9.71 -1.76 -3.22
N MET A 62 9.37 -1.78 -1.93
CA MET A 62 9.02 -0.58 -1.16
C MET A 62 10.23 0.35 -0.97
N PHE A 63 11.41 -0.23 -0.70
CA PHE A 63 12.65 0.54 -0.58
C PHE A 63 12.98 1.28 -1.88
N SER A 64 12.99 0.56 -3.00
CA SER A 64 13.27 1.13 -4.33
C SER A 64 12.25 2.20 -4.73
N GLU A 65 10.97 1.98 -4.41
CA GLU A 65 9.90 2.96 -4.67
C GLU A 65 10.12 4.26 -3.89
N GLN A 66 10.45 4.18 -2.59
CA GLN A 66 10.71 5.36 -1.78
C GLN A 66 11.97 6.10 -2.22
N MET A 67 13.06 5.39 -2.51
CA MET A 67 14.29 6.00 -3.02
C MET A 67 14.06 6.83 -4.29
N SER A 68 13.17 6.35 -5.17
CA SER A 68 12.79 7.07 -6.39
C SER A 68 11.95 8.33 -6.13
N LYS A 69 11.22 8.41 -5.00
CA LYS A 69 10.28 9.49 -4.69
C LYS A 69 10.87 10.55 -3.76
N GLU A 70 11.72 10.16 -2.81
CA GLU A 70 12.22 11.04 -1.75
C GLU A 70 12.98 12.27 -2.26
N HIS A 71 13.58 12.18 -3.45
CA HIS A 71 14.32 13.28 -4.07
C HIS A 71 13.44 14.23 -4.90
N ASN A 72 12.14 13.96 -5.01
CA ASN A 72 11.21 14.81 -5.73
C ASN A 72 10.85 16.04 -4.89
N MET A 73 11.02 17.24 -5.46
CA MET A 73 10.77 18.51 -4.77
C MET A 73 9.32 18.65 -4.29
N ASP A 74 8.34 18.18 -5.05
CA ASP A 74 6.92 18.27 -4.67
C ASP A 74 6.64 17.44 -3.42
N ILE A 75 7.25 16.24 -3.33
CA ILE A 75 7.16 15.36 -2.15
C ILE A 75 7.86 16.01 -0.94
N LEU A 76 9.05 16.58 -1.13
CA LEU A 76 9.78 17.24 -0.05
C LEU A 76 9.01 18.43 0.54
N VAL A 77 8.43 19.29 -0.33
CA VAL A 77 7.63 20.44 0.11
C VAL A 77 6.36 19.97 0.79
N GLY A 78 5.64 18.99 0.23
CA GLY A 78 4.45 18.41 0.85
C GLY A 78 4.71 17.90 2.26
N ARG A 79 5.77 17.09 2.44
CA ARG A 79 6.15 16.57 3.76
C ARG A 79 6.55 17.65 4.75
N LEU A 80 7.21 18.73 4.29
CA LEU A 80 7.52 19.85 5.15
C LEU A 80 6.25 20.57 5.61
N MET A 81 5.29 20.77 4.71
CA MET A 81 4.00 21.36 5.04
C MET A 81 3.26 20.50 6.06
N ASP A 82 3.19 19.18 5.86
CA ASP A 82 2.55 18.25 6.79
C ASP A 82 3.15 18.34 8.20
N LYS A 83 4.49 18.45 8.30
CA LYS A 83 5.17 18.67 9.59
C LYS A 83 4.90 20.03 10.23
N LEU A 84 4.61 21.07 9.44
CA LEU A 84 4.32 22.41 9.94
C LEU A 84 2.87 22.56 10.38
N PHE A 85 1.94 21.91 9.69
CA PHE A 85 0.51 21.99 9.98
C PHE A 85 0.05 21.06 11.09
N HIS A 86 0.83 20.03 11.41
CA HIS A 86 0.50 19.04 12.43
C HIS A 86 1.46 19.09 13.63
N PRO A 87 0.96 18.98 14.88
CA PRO A 87 1.82 18.89 16.05
C PRO A 87 2.79 17.70 15.96
N GLU A 88 3.91 17.80 16.67
CA GLU A 88 4.88 16.71 16.77
C GLU A 88 4.20 15.41 17.26
N GLY A 89 4.49 14.30 16.57
CA GLY A 89 3.91 12.99 16.88
C GLY A 89 2.51 12.75 16.31
N HIS A 90 1.90 13.74 15.63
CA HIS A 90 0.62 13.54 14.96
C HIS A 90 0.76 12.63 13.73
N PRO A 91 -0.14 11.64 13.50
CA PRO A 91 -0.01 10.67 12.40
C PRO A 91 0.15 11.31 11.01
N TYR A 92 -0.52 12.44 10.77
CA TYR A 92 -0.43 13.16 9.49
C TYR A 92 0.88 13.95 9.29
N SER A 93 1.81 13.92 10.24
CA SER A 93 3.17 14.46 10.06
C SER A 93 4.17 13.44 9.51
N TYR A 94 3.73 12.19 9.30
CA TYR A 94 4.55 11.07 8.86
C TYR A 94 4.28 10.67 7.40
N GLU A 95 5.30 10.15 6.74
CA GLU A 95 5.20 9.57 5.39
C GLU A 95 4.66 8.13 5.50
N PRO A 96 3.46 7.82 4.97
CA PRO A 96 2.83 6.50 5.14
C PRO A 96 3.62 5.39 4.46
N GLY A 97 4.34 5.72 3.38
CA GLY A 97 5.20 4.79 2.68
C GLY A 97 6.57 4.57 3.35
N GLY A 98 6.83 5.21 4.50
CA GLY A 98 8.10 5.12 5.22
C GLY A 98 9.23 5.87 4.53
N LEU A 99 10.26 6.23 5.30
CA LEU A 99 11.48 6.79 4.72
C LEU A 99 12.41 5.67 4.27
N ALA A 100 13.13 5.83 3.17
CA ALA A 100 14.10 4.83 2.71
C ALA A 100 15.11 4.50 3.82
N SER A 101 15.57 5.52 4.56
CA SER A 101 16.45 5.36 5.72
C SER A 101 15.84 4.62 6.92
N GLU A 102 14.51 4.55 7.01
CA GLU A 102 13.77 3.80 8.02
C GLU A 102 13.48 2.37 7.55
N ILE A 103 13.15 2.19 6.27
CA ILE A 103 12.89 0.87 5.65
C ILE A 103 14.12 -0.04 5.74
N VAL A 104 15.33 0.48 5.53
CA VAL A 104 16.57 -0.31 5.69
C VAL A 104 16.72 -0.85 7.12
N LYS A 105 16.27 -0.08 8.12
CA LYS A 105 16.31 -0.47 9.54
C LYS A 105 15.22 -1.48 9.91
N ASP A 106 14.21 -1.67 9.05
CA ASP A 106 13.09 -2.58 9.29
C ASP A 106 13.43 -4.06 9.06
N THR A 107 14.67 -4.39 8.66
CA THR A 107 15.20 -5.77 8.46
C THR A 107 15.04 -6.74 9.64
N GLY A 108 14.59 -6.27 10.81
CA GLY A 108 14.31 -7.09 11.98
C GLY A 108 12.94 -6.87 12.63
N ARG A 109 12.02 -6.13 12.00
CA ARG A 109 10.75 -5.69 12.64
C ARG A 109 9.53 -6.51 12.24
N LEU A 110 9.72 -7.76 11.82
CA LEU A 110 8.62 -8.66 11.43
C LEU A 110 7.53 -8.78 12.52
N SER A 111 7.92 -8.80 13.79
CA SER A 111 6.99 -8.83 14.93
C SER A 111 6.11 -7.58 15.01
N GLU A 112 6.68 -6.41 14.77
CA GLU A 112 5.98 -5.12 14.78
C GLU A 112 5.03 -5.01 13.59
N LEU A 113 5.48 -5.41 12.39
CA LEU A 113 4.65 -5.48 11.20
C LEU A 113 3.47 -6.44 11.40
N THR A 114 3.74 -7.61 11.97
CA THR A 114 2.70 -8.58 12.31
C THR A 114 1.71 -8.02 13.33
N ALA A 115 2.20 -7.29 14.35
CA ALA A 115 1.34 -6.65 15.35
C ALA A 115 0.48 -5.54 14.74
N TYR A 116 1.07 -4.70 13.88
CA TYR A 116 0.37 -3.67 13.12
C TYR A 116 -0.75 -4.29 12.26
N HIS A 117 -0.41 -5.33 11.49
CA HIS A 117 -1.39 -6.03 10.66
C HIS A 117 -2.53 -6.60 11.49
N ARG A 118 -2.23 -7.32 12.58
CA ARG A 118 -3.27 -7.86 13.48
C ARG A 118 -4.17 -6.78 14.08
N LYS A 119 -3.62 -5.60 14.34
CA LYS A 119 -4.36 -4.48 14.92
C LYS A 119 -5.33 -3.83 13.93
N TYR A 120 -4.97 -3.72 12.66
CA TYR A 120 -5.74 -2.92 11.69
C TYR A 120 -6.41 -3.76 10.59
N PHE A 121 -5.86 -4.90 10.20
CA PHE A 121 -6.37 -5.78 9.15
C PHE A 121 -7.24 -6.88 9.73
N HIS A 122 -8.38 -6.49 10.28
CA HIS A 122 -9.42 -7.41 10.74
C HIS A 122 -10.79 -6.93 10.25
N LEU A 123 -11.74 -7.87 10.09
CA LEU A 123 -13.05 -7.58 9.49
C LEU A 123 -13.82 -6.42 10.15
N ASN A 124 -13.70 -6.24 11.47
CA ASN A 124 -14.37 -5.14 12.19
C ASN A 124 -13.78 -3.74 11.88
N ASN A 125 -12.65 -3.66 11.18
CA ASN A 125 -11.99 -2.42 10.77
C ASN A 125 -11.89 -2.33 9.23
N MET A 126 -12.73 -3.08 8.51
CA MET A 126 -12.78 -3.09 7.05
C MET A 126 -14.14 -2.61 6.55
N VAL A 127 -14.12 -1.87 5.44
CA VAL A 127 -15.32 -1.42 4.73
C VAL A 127 -15.19 -1.85 3.27
N SER A 128 -16.22 -2.50 2.73
CA SER A 128 -16.25 -2.93 1.33
C SER A 128 -17.25 -2.11 0.53
N LYS A 129 -16.90 -1.82 -0.73
CA LYS A 129 -17.76 -1.11 -1.67
C LYS A 129 -17.84 -1.91 -2.97
N LEU A 130 -19.03 -2.44 -3.26
CA LEU A 130 -19.30 -3.14 -4.51
C LEU A 130 -20.05 -2.23 -5.49
N LYS A 131 -19.58 -2.14 -6.73
CA LYS A 131 -20.27 -1.40 -7.80
C LYS A 131 -20.41 -2.28 -9.04
N LEU A 132 -21.65 -2.55 -9.44
CA LEU A 132 -21.96 -3.18 -10.73
C LEU A 132 -21.95 -2.13 -11.84
N LYS A 133 -21.12 -2.33 -12.86
CA LYS A 133 -21.14 -1.55 -14.09
C LYS A 133 -21.91 -2.34 -15.15
N HIS A 134 -22.99 -1.77 -15.67
CA HIS A 134 -23.67 -2.31 -16.84
C HIS A 134 -22.96 -1.74 -18.08
N TYR A 135 -22.32 -2.61 -18.85
CA TYR A 135 -21.83 -2.25 -20.17
C TYR A 135 -23.00 -2.45 -21.14
N LEU A 136 -23.64 -1.34 -21.52
CA LEU A 136 -24.62 -1.34 -22.61
C LEU A 136 -23.84 -1.49 -23.93
N ASN A 137 -24.27 -2.43 -24.78
CA ASN A 137 -23.82 -2.55 -26.16
C ASN A 137 -24.44 -1.47 -27.04
#